data_AF-A0A6B3HPD0-F1
#
_entry.id   AF-A0A6B3HPD0-F1
#
_cell.length_a   1.000
_cell.length_b   1.000
_cell.length_c   1.000
_cell.angle_alpha   90.00
_cell.angle_beta   90.00
_cell.angle_gamma   90.00
#
_symmetry.space_group_name_H-M   'P 1'
#
loop_
_entity.id
_entity.type
_entity.pdbx_description
1 polymer ?
#
loop_
_entity_poly.entity_id
_entity_poly.type
_entity_poly.pdbx_seq_one_letter_code
_entity_poly.pdbx_strand_id
1 'polypeptide(L)'
;FRPLGCAAGDGAALGAQLARALEGAPRGTQVVVTGWGPPERCAAAGVLRTVRRLAEPVAGPDAWRSAGRDDLEDVASAAGLLLEGSGRVSCPFGYPDQESAVRGLLSTGLLDAALSATDTARVAKELGEALHPHTRPDGTVWLPNVFRYLVARSA
;
A
#
# COMPACT_ATOMS: atom_id res chain seq x y z
N PHE A 1 8.35 9.70 -4.25
CA PHE A 1 8.25 8.51 -3.38
C PHE A 1 7.53 7.43 -4.18
N ARG A 2 8.10 6.23 -4.36
CA ARG A 2 7.40 5.09 -4.98
C ARG A 2 7.12 4.08 -3.87
N PRO A 3 5.86 3.84 -3.48
CA PRO A 3 5.56 2.87 -2.44
C PRO A 3 5.99 1.47 -2.91
N LEU A 4 6.95 0.88 -2.21
CA LEU A 4 7.48 -0.46 -2.49
C LEU A 4 6.44 -1.53 -2.09
N GLY A 5 6.32 -2.59 -2.88
CA GLY A 5 5.43 -3.72 -2.61
C GLY A 5 4.03 -3.58 -3.21
N CYS A 6 3.90 -2.73 -4.22
CA CYS A 6 2.63 -2.32 -4.81
C CYS A 6 2.57 -2.61 -6.32
N ALA A 7 3.73 -2.70 -6.98
CA ALA A 7 3.87 -3.13 -8.36
C ALA A 7 4.36 -4.59 -8.46
N ALA A 8 4.16 -5.21 -9.63
CA ALA A 8 4.69 -6.55 -9.90
C ALA A 8 6.23 -6.52 -9.88
N GLY A 9 6.86 -7.48 -9.19
CA GLY A 9 8.33 -7.59 -9.09
C GLY A 9 8.99 -6.74 -7.98
N ASP A 10 8.26 -5.84 -7.32
CA ASP A 10 8.81 -4.98 -6.25
C ASP A 10 9.38 -5.76 -5.06
N GLY A 11 8.83 -6.94 -4.75
CA GLY A 11 9.22 -7.73 -3.57
C GLY A 11 10.68 -8.17 -3.59
N ALA A 12 11.19 -8.65 -4.73
CA ALA A 12 12.58 -9.08 -4.85
C ALA A 12 13.55 -7.88 -4.73
N ALA A 13 13.21 -6.75 -5.35
CA ALA A 13 14.01 -5.53 -5.25
C ALA A 13 14.05 -4.99 -3.81
N LEU A 14 12.91 -5.06 -3.10
CA LEU A 14 12.81 -4.69 -1.70
C LEU A 14 13.68 -5.59 -0.81
N GLY A 15 13.66 -6.91 -1.02
CA GLY A 15 14.53 -7.85 -0.30
C GLY A 15 16.02 -7.52 -0.46
N ALA A 16 16.47 -7.25 -1.68
CA ALA A 16 17.85 -6.85 -1.96
C ALA A 16 18.22 -5.47 -1.37
N GLN A 17 17.29 -4.52 -1.33
CA GLN A 17 17.49 -3.23 -0.66
C GLN A 17 17.60 -3.40 0.86
N LEU A 18 16.75 -4.24 1.43
CA LEU A 18 16.76 -4.54 2.86
C LEU A 18 18.05 -5.26 3.27
N ALA A 19 18.51 -6.24 2.49
CA ALA A 19 19.80 -6.90 2.70
C ALA A 19 20.95 -5.89 2.77
N ARG A 20 21.04 -4.99 1.78
CA ARG A 20 22.08 -3.94 1.74
C ARG A 20 22.01 -2.99 2.93
N ALA A 21 20.81 -2.63 3.38
CA ALA A 21 20.62 -1.79 4.55
C ALA A 21 21.11 -2.48 5.85
N LEU A 22 21.15 -3.81 5.87
CA LEU A 22 21.55 -4.62 7.02
C LEU A 22 23.03 -5.01 7.04
N GLU A 23 23.79 -4.79 5.96
CA GLU A 23 25.21 -5.16 5.87
C GLU A 23 26.08 -4.57 7.00
N GLY A 24 25.73 -3.38 7.52
CA GLY A 24 26.41 -2.73 8.63
C GLY A 24 25.70 -2.84 9.99
N ALA A 25 24.56 -3.53 10.05
CA ALA A 25 23.78 -3.64 11.27
C ALA A 25 24.43 -4.63 12.25
N PRO A 26 24.41 -4.37 13.57
CA PRO A 26 24.80 -5.37 14.56
C PRO A 26 24.03 -6.68 14.38
N ARG A 27 24.66 -7.81 14.70
CA ARG A 27 23.97 -9.11 14.72
C ARG A 27 22.76 -9.07 15.66
N GLY A 28 21.67 -9.71 15.25
CA GLY A 28 20.44 -9.74 16.04
C GLY A 28 19.67 -8.42 16.04
N THR A 29 19.95 -7.49 15.12
CA THR A 29 19.18 -6.25 14.94
C THR A 29 17.72 -6.61 14.62
N GLN A 30 16.80 -6.05 15.41
CA GLN A 30 15.37 -6.20 15.19
C GLN A 30 14.92 -5.43 13.95
N VAL A 31 14.16 -6.11 13.08
CA VAL A 31 13.63 -5.59 11.84
C VAL A 31 12.14 -5.85 11.78
N VAL A 32 11.37 -4.79 11.53
CA VAL A 32 9.93 -4.89 11.30
C VAL A 32 9.64 -4.53 9.86
N VAL A 33 9.03 -5.45 9.12
CA VAL A 33 8.58 -5.21 7.74
C VAL A 33 7.06 -5.16 7.76
N THR A 34 6.47 -4.16 7.09
CA THR A 34 5.02 -3.99 7.04
C THR A 34 4.54 -3.87 5.60
N GLY A 35 3.28 -4.24 5.38
CA GLY A 35 2.63 -4.11 4.08
C GLY A 35 1.12 -4.22 4.20
N TRP A 36 0.45 -4.09 3.07
CA TRP A 36 -0.99 -4.22 2.99
C TRP A 36 -1.45 -5.61 3.43
N GLY A 37 -2.58 -5.66 4.13
CA GLY A 37 -3.33 -6.88 4.34
C GLY A 37 -4.09 -7.31 3.08
N PRO A 38 -4.85 -8.41 3.17
CA PRO A 38 -5.63 -8.91 2.06
C PRO A 38 -6.55 -7.81 1.50
N PRO A 39 -6.60 -7.61 0.16
CA PRO A 39 -7.30 -6.48 -0.45
C PRO A 39 -8.81 -6.48 -0.13
N GLU A 40 -9.42 -7.64 0.06
CA GLU A 40 -10.82 -7.80 0.46
C GLU A 40 -11.10 -7.30 1.90
N ARG A 41 -10.05 -7.06 2.69
CA ARG A 41 -10.12 -6.47 4.03
C ARG A 41 -9.66 -5.01 4.08
N CYS A 42 -9.41 -4.40 2.92
CA CYS A 42 -8.91 -3.04 2.79
C CYS A 42 -9.83 -2.22 1.87
N ALA A 43 -10.68 -1.37 2.46
CA ALA A 43 -11.56 -0.48 1.70
C ALA A 43 -10.79 0.41 0.73
N ALA A 44 -9.60 0.89 1.13
CA ALA A 44 -8.74 1.70 0.26
C ALA A 44 -8.33 0.94 -1.01
N ALA A 45 -8.19 -0.40 -0.97
CA ALA A 45 -7.86 -1.18 -2.15
C ALA A 45 -8.97 -1.14 -3.20
N GLY A 46 -10.24 -1.13 -2.78
CA GLY A 46 -11.40 -0.96 -3.66
C GLY A 46 -11.45 0.44 -4.27
N VAL A 47 -11.34 1.47 -3.44
CA VAL A 47 -11.35 2.89 -3.86
C VAL A 47 -10.24 3.17 -4.88
N LEU A 48 -9.00 2.78 -4.57
CA LEU A 48 -7.85 2.99 -5.45
C LEU A 48 -7.98 2.23 -6.77
N ARG A 49 -8.55 1.02 -6.74
CA ARG A 49 -8.75 0.21 -7.96
C ARG A 49 -9.70 0.90 -8.94
N THR A 50 -10.80 1.48 -8.46
CA THR A 50 -11.77 2.19 -9.32
C THR A 50 -11.10 3.34 -10.06
N VAL A 51 -10.29 4.13 -9.37
CA VAL A 51 -9.65 5.32 -9.95
C VAL A 51 -8.48 4.95 -10.86
N ARG A 52 -7.74 3.88 -10.53
CA ARG A 52 -6.65 3.37 -11.39
C ARG A 52 -7.14 2.91 -12.77
N ARG A 53 -8.42 2.54 -12.92
CA ARG A 53 -8.98 2.19 -14.24
C ARG A 53 -8.87 3.31 -15.28
N LEU A 54 -8.78 4.56 -14.83
CA LEU A 54 -8.53 5.70 -15.72
C LEU A 54 -7.19 5.59 -16.46
N ALA A 55 -6.24 4.80 -15.94
CA ALA A 55 -4.94 4.55 -16.56
C ALA A 55 -4.87 3.24 -17.35
N GLU A 56 -5.91 2.39 -17.37
CA GLU A 56 -5.87 1.04 -17.97
C GLU A 56 -5.45 0.98 -19.46
N PRO A 57 -5.72 1.97 -20.34
CA PRO A 57 -5.19 1.96 -21.71
C PRO A 57 -3.69 2.28 -21.81
N VAL A 58 -3.10 2.88 -20.77
CA VAL A 58 -1.72 3.42 -20.76
C VAL A 58 -0.80 2.59 -19.85
N ALA A 59 -1.38 1.94 -18.84
CA ALA A 59 -0.68 1.08 -17.90
C ALA A 59 -0.32 -0.26 -18.55
N GLY A 60 0.98 -0.54 -18.70
CA GLY A 60 1.45 -1.90 -19.00
C GLY A 60 1.03 -2.91 -17.92
N PRO A 61 1.18 -4.22 -18.18
CA PRO A 61 0.73 -5.30 -17.29
C PRO A 61 1.30 -5.28 -15.86
N ASP A 62 2.29 -4.43 -15.58
CA ASP A 62 3.04 -4.38 -14.32
C ASP A 62 2.56 -3.33 -13.30
N ALA A 63 1.50 -2.57 -13.60
CA ALA A 63 1.23 -1.30 -12.90
C ALA A 63 0.68 -1.42 -11.45
N TRP A 64 0.12 -2.57 -11.06
CA TRP A 64 -0.35 -2.81 -9.69
C TRP A 64 -0.70 -4.28 -9.46
N ARG A 65 -0.24 -4.84 -8.34
CA ARG A 65 -0.77 -6.12 -7.85
C ARG A 65 -1.21 -6.00 -6.40
N SER A 66 -2.23 -6.76 -6.02
CA SER A 66 -2.61 -6.87 -4.61
C SER A 66 -1.50 -7.57 -3.83
N ALA A 67 -1.33 -7.21 -2.56
CA ALA A 67 -0.38 -7.89 -1.68
C ALA A 67 -0.68 -9.40 -1.66
N GLY A 68 0.32 -10.21 -2.00
CA GLY A 68 0.27 -11.65 -1.90
C GLY A 68 0.29 -12.10 -0.44
N ARG A 69 -0.17 -13.33 -0.21
CA ARG A 69 -0.27 -13.90 1.13
C ARG A 69 1.09 -13.96 1.83
N ASP A 70 2.14 -14.28 1.09
CA ASP A 70 3.46 -14.60 1.64
C ASP A 70 4.53 -13.54 1.24
N ASP A 71 4.10 -12.41 0.66
CA ASP A 71 5.01 -11.39 0.10
C ASP A 71 5.99 -10.81 1.12
N LEU A 72 5.56 -10.61 2.37
CA LEU A 72 6.44 -10.07 3.40
C LEU A 72 7.48 -11.12 3.83
N GLU A 73 7.06 -12.38 3.89
CA GLU A 73 7.90 -13.51 4.24
C GLU A 73 8.99 -13.73 3.18
N ASP A 74 8.62 -13.64 1.90
CA ASP A 74 9.54 -13.72 0.77
C ASP A 74 10.57 -12.58 0.81
N VAL A 75 10.13 -11.34 1.10
CA VAL A 75 11.02 -10.18 1.26
C VAL A 75 12.00 -10.40 2.41
N ALA A 76 11.51 -10.87 3.57
CA ALA A 76 12.35 -11.12 4.73
C ALA A 76 13.37 -12.23 4.47
N SER A 77 12.93 -13.33 3.84
CA SER A 77 13.80 -14.43 3.45
C SER A 77 14.87 -14.00 2.45
N ALA A 78 14.51 -13.20 1.45
CA ALA A 78 15.45 -12.65 0.47
C ALA A 78 16.49 -11.72 1.12
N ALA A 79 16.14 -11.09 2.24
CA ALA A 79 17.05 -10.27 3.04
C ALA A 79 17.91 -11.05 4.05
N GLY A 80 17.76 -12.38 4.11
CA GLY A 80 18.49 -13.23 5.08
C GLY A 80 18.02 -13.04 6.52
N LEU A 81 16.80 -12.54 6.73
CA LEU A 81 16.25 -12.31 8.07
C LEU A 81 15.72 -13.60 8.69
N LEU A 82 15.91 -13.73 10.00
CA LEU A 82 15.34 -14.81 10.80
C LEU A 82 13.99 -14.34 11.36
N LEU A 83 12.90 -14.94 10.88
CA LEU A 83 11.54 -14.59 11.31
C LEU A 83 11.29 -15.00 12.76
N GLU A 84 10.76 -14.07 13.56
CA GLU A 84 10.42 -14.29 14.96
C GLU A 84 8.91 -14.23 15.22
N GLY A 85 8.17 -13.50 14.39
CA GLY A 85 6.72 -13.44 14.49
C GLY A 85 6.05 -12.67 13.36
N SER A 86 4.73 -12.79 13.30
CA SER A 86 3.91 -12.06 12.33
C SER A 86 2.57 -11.68 12.95
N GLY A 87 1.92 -10.68 12.37
CA GLY A 87 0.60 -10.28 12.81
C GLY A 87 -0.14 -9.40 11.83
N ARG A 88 -1.31 -8.93 12.28
CA ARG A 88 -2.20 -8.02 11.56
C ARG A 88 -2.59 -6.89 12.49
N VAL A 89 -2.68 -5.68 11.95
CA VAL A 89 -3.13 -4.50 12.67
C VAL A 89 -4.28 -3.83 11.91
N SER A 90 -5.32 -3.44 12.64
CA SER A 90 -6.37 -2.58 12.09
C SER A 90 -5.79 -1.18 11.89
N CYS A 91 -5.75 -0.71 10.65
CA CYS A 91 -5.18 0.58 10.25
C CYS A 91 -6.21 1.35 9.40
N PRO A 92 -7.32 1.79 9.99
CA PRO A 92 -8.33 2.53 9.26
C PRO A 92 -7.81 3.91 8.85
N PHE A 93 -8.18 4.36 7.65
CA PHE A 93 -7.95 5.75 7.25
C PHE A 93 -9.21 6.55 7.56
N GLY A 94 -9.08 7.47 8.52
CA GLY A 94 -10.13 8.39 8.93
C GLY A 94 -9.84 9.79 8.43
N TYR A 95 -10.85 10.45 7.86
CA TYR A 95 -10.75 11.83 7.41
C TYR A 95 -11.95 12.64 7.93
N PRO A 96 -11.75 13.93 8.24
CA PRO A 96 -12.84 14.78 8.74
C PRO A 96 -13.95 15.01 7.71
N ASP A 97 -13.61 14.95 6.42
CA ASP A 97 -14.53 15.16 5.30
C ASP A 97 -13.99 14.52 4.01
N GLN A 98 -14.83 14.51 2.98
CA GLN A 98 -14.50 13.94 1.67
C GLN A 98 -13.38 14.70 0.94
N GLU A 99 -13.29 16.03 1.10
CA GLU A 99 -12.23 16.83 0.48
C GLU A 99 -10.85 16.43 1.04
N SER A 100 -10.77 16.27 2.36
CA SER A 100 -9.58 15.82 3.08
C SER A 100 -9.22 14.38 2.74
N ALA A 101 -10.20 13.50 2.56
CA ALA A 101 -9.98 12.13 2.08
C ALA A 101 -9.37 12.12 0.68
N VAL A 102 -9.92 12.91 -0.26
CA VAL A 102 -9.39 13.04 -1.61
C VAL A 102 -7.95 13.56 -1.59
N ARG A 103 -7.67 14.65 -0.86
CA ARG A 103 -6.30 15.20 -0.73
C ARG A 103 -5.33 14.19 -0.13
N GLY A 104 -5.75 13.47 0.91
CA GLY A 104 -4.93 12.45 1.56
C GLY A 104 -4.59 11.30 0.63
N LEU A 105 -5.58 10.78 -0.11
CA LEU A 105 -5.36 9.68 -1.07
C LEU A 105 -4.49 10.11 -2.26
N LEU A 106 -4.67 11.33 -2.78
CA LEU A 106 -3.81 11.87 -3.84
C LEU A 106 -2.36 12.01 -3.41
N SER A 107 -2.11 12.31 -2.13
CA SER A 107 -0.77 12.51 -1.57
C SER A 107 0.03 11.20 -1.42
N THR A 108 -0.59 10.03 -1.62
CA THR A 108 0.07 8.72 -1.48
C THR A 108 1.02 8.37 -2.64
N GLY A 109 0.89 9.05 -3.78
CA GLY A 109 1.56 8.68 -5.03
C GLY A 109 0.97 7.43 -5.71
N LEU A 110 -0.04 6.79 -5.10
CA LEU A 110 -0.68 5.57 -5.63
C LEU A 110 -1.55 5.85 -6.86
N LEU A 111 -1.81 7.11 -7.17
CA LEU A 111 -2.65 7.52 -8.31
C LEU A 111 -1.85 8.24 -9.38
N ASP A 112 -0.51 8.27 -9.29
CA ASP A 112 0.37 8.99 -10.22
C ASP A 112 0.16 8.53 -11.68
N ALA A 113 -0.07 7.24 -11.91
CA ALA A 113 -0.37 6.72 -13.23
C ALA A 113 -1.70 7.27 -13.79
N ALA A 114 -2.74 7.35 -12.96
CA ALA A 114 -4.02 7.94 -13.33
C ALA A 114 -3.89 9.45 -13.56
N LEU A 115 -3.16 10.16 -12.69
CA LEU A 115 -2.84 11.59 -12.83
C LEU A 115 -1.96 11.90 -14.05
N SER A 116 -1.22 10.92 -14.56
CA SER A 116 -0.44 11.07 -15.79
C SER A 116 -1.28 10.79 -17.04
N ALA A 117 -2.25 9.88 -16.95
CA ALA A 117 -3.15 9.52 -18.05
C ALA A 117 -4.31 10.50 -18.25
N THR A 118 -4.68 11.25 -17.21
CA THR A 118 -5.77 12.25 -17.24
C THR A 118 -5.43 13.45 -16.35
N ASP A 119 -6.40 14.31 -16.02
CA ASP A 119 -6.21 15.47 -15.17
C ASP A 119 -6.62 15.22 -13.69
N THR A 120 -6.11 16.08 -12.80
CA THR A 120 -6.38 16.00 -11.36
C THR A 120 -7.85 16.14 -11.02
N ALA A 121 -8.62 16.95 -11.76
CA ALA A 121 -10.03 17.16 -11.48
C ALA A 121 -10.84 15.89 -11.75
N ARG A 122 -10.51 15.15 -12.81
CA ARG A 122 -11.12 13.86 -13.12
C ARG A 122 -10.80 12.82 -12.05
N VAL A 123 -9.53 12.70 -11.65
CA VAL A 123 -9.11 11.76 -10.60
C VAL A 123 -9.78 12.10 -9.26
N ALA A 124 -9.82 13.38 -8.89
CA ALA A 124 -10.48 13.84 -7.66
C ALA A 124 -11.97 13.55 -7.66
N LYS A 125 -12.66 13.73 -8.80
CA LYS A 125 -14.07 13.39 -8.95
C LYS A 125 -14.31 11.90 -8.74
N GLU A 126 -13.58 11.04 -9.44
CA GLU A 126 -13.74 9.58 -9.33
C GLU A 126 -13.41 9.07 -7.91
N LEU A 127 -12.42 9.67 -7.24
CA LEU A 127 -12.18 9.43 -5.83
C LEU A 127 -13.38 9.82 -4.97
N GLY A 128 -13.94 11.01 -5.18
CA GLY A 128 -15.13 11.46 -4.47
C GLY A 128 -16.30 10.49 -4.61
N GLU A 129 -16.61 10.07 -5.83
CA GLU A 129 -17.64 9.06 -6.10
C GLU A 129 -17.35 7.74 -5.38
N ALA A 130 -16.13 7.22 -5.49
CA ALA A 130 -15.72 5.98 -4.84
C ALA A 130 -15.73 6.03 -3.30
N LEU A 131 -15.65 7.22 -2.71
CA LEU A 131 -15.67 7.43 -1.26
C LEU A 131 -17.07 7.49 -0.67
N HIS A 132 -18.12 7.75 -1.45
CA HIS A 132 -19.49 7.87 -0.93
C HIS A 132 -19.95 6.71 -0.03
N PRO A 133 -19.67 5.42 -0.36
CA PRO A 133 -20.05 4.30 0.52
C PRO A 133 -19.32 4.29 1.87
N HIS A 134 -18.26 5.08 2.00
CA HIS A 134 -17.40 5.18 3.18
C HIS A 134 -17.59 6.50 3.93
N THR A 135 -18.44 7.40 3.42
CA THR A 135 -18.82 8.66 4.07
C THR A 135 -19.96 8.38 5.05
N ARG A 136 -19.77 8.78 6.30
CA ARG A 136 -20.75 8.66 7.38
C ARG A 136 -21.76 9.82 7.33
N PRO A 137 -22.91 9.71 8.02
CA PRO A 137 -23.92 10.78 8.07
C PRO A 137 -23.40 12.12 8.62
N ASP A 138 -22.35 12.09 9.44
CA ASP A 138 -21.68 13.28 10.00
C ASP A 138 -20.66 13.92 9.03
N GLY A 139 -20.53 13.39 7.81
CA GLY A 139 -19.60 13.86 6.78
C GLY A 139 -18.20 13.28 6.88
N THR A 140 -17.87 12.56 7.96
CA THR A 140 -16.54 11.94 8.10
C THR A 140 -16.38 10.74 7.16
N VAL A 141 -15.16 10.51 6.67
CA VAL A 141 -14.85 9.36 5.81
C VAL A 141 -14.08 8.33 6.60
N TRP A 142 -14.50 7.06 6.52
CA TRP A 142 -13.85 5.95 7.23
C TRP A 142 -13.59 4.76 6.31
N LEU A 143 -12.32 4.53 6.01
CA LEU A 143 -11.85 3.41 5.21
C LEU A 143 -11.24 2.35 6.15
N PRO A 144 -11.95 1.27 6.50
CA PRO A 144 -11.34 0.18 7.25
C PRO A 144 -10.25 -0.48 6.40
N ASN A 145 -9.02 -0.53 6.93
CA ASN A 145 -7.93 -1.29 6.32
C ASN A 145 -7.23 -2.15 7.36
N VAL A 146 -6.59 -3.21 6.88
CA VAL A 146 -5.73 -4.08 7.69
C VAL A 146 -4.34 -4.05 7.09
N PHE A 147 -3.32 -3.91 7.94
CA PHE A 147 -1.93 -4.05 7.54
C PHE A 147 -1.36 -5.33 8.15
N ARG A 148 -0.41 -5.95 7.45
CA ARG A 148 0.39 -7.05 7.98
C ARG A 148 1.73 -6.51 8.44
N TYR A 149 2.30 -7.17 9.44
CA TYR A 149 3.67 -6.95 9.85
C TYR A 149 4.37 -8.28 10.12
N LEU A 150 5.69 -8.29 9.92
CA LEU A 150 6.61 -9.33 10.34
C LEU A 150 7.63 -8.72 11.29
N VAL A 151 7.97 -9.46 12.33
CA VAL A 151 9.09 -9.17 13.23
C VAL A 151 10.16 -10.22 12.96
N ALA A 152 11.36 -9.77 12.65
CA ALA A 152 12.48 -10.62 12.34
C ALA A 152 13.77 -10.01 12.90
N ARG A 153 14.86 -10.77 12.85
CA ARG A 153 16.18 -10.26 13.22
C ARG A 153 17.24 -10.55 12.18
N SER A 154 18.27 -9.71 12.13
CA SER A 154 19.47 -10.01 11.36
C SER A 154 20.21 -11.23 11.93
N ALA A 155 20.85 -11.98 11.03
CA ALA A 155 21.74 -13.09 11.37
C ALA A 155 23.05 -12.62 12.02
#